data_AF-A0A1G1HAQ4-F1
#
_entry.id   AF-A0A1G1HAQ4-F1
#
_cell.length_a   1.000
_cell.length_b   1.000
_cell.length_c   1.000
_cell.angle_alpha   90.00
_cell.angle_beta   90.00
_cell.angle_gamma   90.00
#
_symmetry.space_group_name_H-M   'P 1'
#
loop_
_entity.id
_entity.type
_entity.pdbx_description
1 polymer ?
#
loop_
_entity_poly.entity_id
_entity_poly.type
_entity_poly.pdbx_seq_one_letter_code
_entity_poly.pdbx_strand_id
1 'polypeptide(L)'
;MNSLVTQGINLFKEQRPIFLLTFILIFLFSACSLPPSKDTVTDVIIKYFEVRDYRTTDIDIGDIKPMPMSEQRYMGTKGYLVEIKSITLEAAENIGLPVQNKKGEKLTFSNATITIREKNDKKGEWIISNISGVSIL
;
A
#
# COMPACT_ATOMS: atom_id res chain seq x y z
N MET A 1 -12.86 -40.94 -58.67
CA MET A 1 -13.55 -39.94 -57.82
C MET A 1 -13.11 -40.14 -56.37
N ASN A 2 -11.85 -39.86 -56.08
CA ASN A 2 -11.23 -39.87 -54.75
C ASN A 2 -10.44 -38.57 -54.66
N SER A 3 -10.30 -37.99 -53.46
CA SER A 3 -9.46 -36.80 -53.18
C SER A 3 -10.17 -35.44 -53.03
N LEU A 4 -11.30 -35.37 -52.29
CA LEU A 4 -11.73 -34.08 -51.70
C LEU A 4 -12.22 -34.14 -50.24
N VAL A 5 -12.34 -35.33 -49.63
CA VAL A 5 -12.87 -35.45 -48.25
C VAL A 5 -11.77 -35.39 -47.18
N THR A 6 -10.50 -35.55 -47.55
CA THR A 6 -9.40 -35.75 -46.58
C THR A 6 -8.74 -34.46 -46.08
N GLN A 7 -9.04 -33.29 -46.66
CA GLN A 7 -8.41 -32.02 -46.25
C GLN A 7 -9.16 -31.27 -45.14
N GLY A 8 -10.42 -31.62 -44.84
CA GLY A 8 -11.21 -30.92 -43.81
C GLY A 8 -10.91 -31.33 -42.36
N ILE A 9 -10.28 -32.49 -42.14
CA ILE A 9 -10.13 -33.08 -40.79
C ILE A 9 -8.78 -32.73 -40.15
N ASN A 10 -7.77 -32.37 -40.95
CA ASN A 10 -6.44 -32.06 -40.43
C ASN A 10 -6.29 -30.62 -39.90
N LEU A 11 -7.19 -29.69 -40.25
CA LEU A 11 -7.17 -28.32 -39.72
C LEU A 11 -7.71 -28.20 -38.29
N PHE A 12 -8.40 -29.22 -37.77
CA PHE A 12 -9.06 -29.16 -36.46
C PHE A 12 -8.20 -29.73 -35.30
N LYS A 13 -7.03 -30.30 -35.61
CA LYS A 13 -6.16 -30.96 -34.62
C LYS A 13 -5.04 -30.06 -34.11
N GLU A 14 -4.65 -29.03 -34.87
CA GLU A 14 -3.54 -28.12 -34.54
C GLU A 14 -3.93 -26.85 -33.77
N GLN A 15 -5.21 -26.48 -33.68
CA GLN A 15 -5.63 -25.26 -32.96
C GLN A 15 -5.90 -25.45 -31.46
N ARG A 16 -5.78 -26.67 -30.93
CA ARG A 16 -6.09 -26.99 -29.53
C ARG A 16 -5.05 -26.54 -28.49
N PRO A 17 -3.73 -26.46 -28.76
CA PRO A 17 -2.77 -26.08 -27.71
C PRO A 17 -2.70 -24.56 -27.49
N ILE A 18 -3.03 -23.75 -28.51
CA ILE A 18 -2.92 -22.29 -28.44
C ILE A 18 -4.01 -21.71 -27.52
N PHE A 19 -5.25 -22.21 -27.63
CA PHE A 19 -6.39 -21.70 -26.86
C PHE A 19 -6.26 -21.96 -25.34
N LEU A 20 -5.62 -23.07 -24.97
CA LEU A 20 -5.35 -23.44 -23.58
C LEU A 20 -4.21 -22.60 -22.96
N LEU A 21 -3.22 -22.20 -23.76
CA LEU A 21 -2.08 -21.39 -23.30
C LEU A 21 -2.51 -19.95 -22.99
N THR A 22 -3.41 -19.37 -23.78
CA THR A 22 -3.93 -18.01 -23.57
C THR A 22 -4.76 -17.90 -22.29
N PHE A 23 -5.48 -18.96 -21.90
CA PHE A 23 -6.31 -18.96 -20.69
C PHE A 23 -5.47 -19.00 -19.40
N ILE A 24 -4.30 -19.63 -19.43
CA ILE A 24 -3.35 -19.67 -18.31
C ILE A 24 -2.64 -18.31 -18.12
N LEU A 25 -2.33 -17.62 -19.23
CA LEU A 25 -1.65 -16.32 -19.16
C LEU A 25 -2.52 -15.20 -18.55
N ILE A 26 -3.85 -15.27 -18.75
CA ILE A 26 -4.80 -14.29 -18.22
C ILE A 26 -4.99 -14.46 -16.69
N PHE A 27 -4.85 -15.69 -16.17
CA PHE A 27 -5.00 -15.96 -14.73
C PHE A 27 -3.86 -15.39 -13.88
N LEU A 28 -2.66 -15.16 -14.44
CA LEU A 28 -1.51 -14.62 -13.71
C LEU A 28 -1.60 -13.10 -13.42
N PHE A 29 -2.53 -12.37 -14.05
CA PHE A 29 -2.74 -10.94 -13.77
C PHE A 29 -3.78 -10.66 -12.70
N SER A 30 -4.38 -11.70 -12.11
CA SER A 30 -5.44 -11.53 -11.12
C SER A 30 -4.88 -11.45 -9.71
N ALA A 31 -4.90 -10.23 -9.17
CA ALA A 31 -4.90 -9.91 -7.73
C ALA A 31 -3.59 -9.56 -7.02
N CYS A 32 -2.56 -9.07 -7.72
CA CYS A 32 -1.57 -8.24 -7.04
C CYS A 32 -2.07 -6.79 -7.06
N SER A 33 -2.81 -6.37 -6.03
CA SER A 33 -3.09 -4.94 -5.85
C SER A 33 -1.75 -4.22 -5.73
N LEU A 34 -1.53 -3.22 -6.57
CA LEU A 34 -0.32 -2.41 -6.46
C LEU A 34 -0.29 -1.69 -5.10
N PRO A 35 0.88 -1.63 -4.43
CA PRO A 35 1.06 -0.80 -3.25
C PRO A 35 0.90 0.69 -3.59
N PRO A 36 0.49 1.52 -2.62
CA PRO A 36 0.52 2.97 -2.80
C PRO A 36 1.96 3.44 -3.07
N SER A 37 2.10 4.52 -3.85
CA SER A 37 3.41 5.12 -4.09
C SER A 37 3.98 5.72 -2.80
N LYS A 38 5.31 5.85 -2.72
CA LYS A 38 5.96 6.52 -1.57
C LYS A 38 5.42 7.93 -1.35
N ASP A 39 5.18 8.70 -2.42
CA ASP A 39 4.61 10.05 -2.32
C ASP A 39 3.21 10.05 -1.70
N THR A 40 2.36 9.08 -2.09
CA THR A 40 1.02 8.92 -1.49
C THR A 40 1.13 8.64 0.00
N VAL A 41 2.08 7.77 0.39
CA VAL A 41 2.32 7.44 1.80
C VAL A 41 2.84 8.66 2.57
N THR A 42 3.79 9.40 2.00
CA THR A 42 4.29 10.66 2.56
C THR A 42 3.16 11.64 2.83
N ASP A 43 2.29 11.89 1.84
CA ASP A 43 1.15 12.80 1.98
C ASP A 43 0.19 12.38 3.09
N VAL A 44 -0.08 11.07 3.21
CA VAL A 44 -0.94 10.52 4.26
C VAL A 44 -0.32 10.74 5.64
N ILE A 45 1.00 10.56 5.77
CA ILE A 45 1.74 10.77 7.01
C ILE A 45 1.77 12.25 7.41
N ILE A 46 2.08 13.13 6.46
CA ILE A 46 2.07 14.57 6.68
C ILE A 46 0.70 15.02 7.19
N LYS A 47 -0.37 14.68 6.45
CA LYS A 47 -1.74 15.05 6.82
C LYS A 47 -2.13 14.52 8.21
N TYR A 48 -1.68 13.32 8.57
CA TYR A 48 -1.97 12.74 9.87
C TYR A 48 -1.33 13.53 11.03
N PHE A 49 -0.10 14.01 10.86
CA PHE A 49 0.59 14.79 11.89
C PHE A 49 0.15 16.26 11.91
N GLU A 50 -0.18 16.83 10.75
CA GLU A 50 -0.69 18.21 10.65
C GLU A 50 -1.97 18.42 11.45
N VAL A 51 -2.91 17.46 11.40
CA VAL A 51 -4.15 17.53 12.21
C VAL A 51 -3.92 17.33 13.72
N ARG A 52 -2.67 17.09 14.13
CA ARG A 52 -2.24 16.89 15.52
C ARG A 52 -1.23 17.96 15.97
N ASP A 53 -1.21 19.10 15.28
CA ASP A 53 -0.35 20.25 15.59
C ASP A 53 1.16 19.96 15.42
N TYR A 54 1.51 18.97 14.60
CA TYR A 54 2.90 18.69 14.20
C TYR A 54 3.12 18.94 12.72
N ARG A 55 4.20 19.60 12.37
CA ARG A 55 4.71 19.72 11.01
C ARG A 55 5.77 18.65 10.77
N THR A 56 5.59 17.82 9.75
CA THR A 56 6.66 16.90 9.31
C THR A 56 7.70 17.70 8.53
N THR A 57 8.95 17.69 8.99
CA THR A 57 10.05 18.46 8.38
C THR A 57 11.01 17.59 7.58
N ASP A 58 11.15 16.32 7.95
CA ASP A 58 11.94 15.33 7.25
C ASP A 58 11.31 13.95 7.44
N ILE A 59 11.34 13.11 6.40
CA ILE A 59 10.81 11.75 6.44
C ILE A 59 11.58 10.86 5.45
N ASP A 60 12.11 9.76 5.97
CA ASP A 60 12.74 8.70 5.17
C ASP A 60 11.88 7.43 5.25
N ILE A 61 11.16 7.17 4.15
CA ILE A 61 10.31 6.00 3.99
C ILE A 61 11.14 4.81 3.50
N GLY A 62 11.15 3.77 4.32
CA GLY A 62 11.74 2.47 4.00
C GLY A 62 10.86 1.63 3.08
N ASP A 63 10.63 0.39 3.48
CA ASP A 63 9.84 -0.58 2.72
C ASP A 63 8.34 -0.37 2.93
N ILE A 64 7.57 -0.64 1.86
CA ILE A 64 6.11 -0.71 1.91
C ILE A 64 5.73 -2.16 1.60
N LYS A 65 5.22 -2.87 2.60
CA LYS A 65 4.90 -4.30 2.52
C LYS A 65 3.39 -4.50 2.67
N PRO A 66 2.76 -5.43 1.92
CA PRO A 66 1.37 -5.78 2.17
C PRO A 66 1.23 -6.34 3.58
N MET A 67 0.13 -6.01 4.26
CA MET A 67 -0.16 -6.61 5.56
C MET A 67 -0.30 -8.14 5.43
N PRO A 68 -0.02 -8.93 6.48
CA PRO A 68 -0.25 -10.36 6.48
C PRO A 68 -1.70 -10.71 6.08
N MET A 69 -1.89 -11.78 5.31
CA MET A 69 -3.24 -12.19 4.86
C MET A 69 -4.24 -12.41 6.01
N SER A 70 -3.76 -12.86 7.17
CA SER A 70 -4.57 -13.00 8.39
C SER A 70 -5.19 -11.69 8.85
N GLU A 71 -4.46 -10.58 8.71
CA GLU A 71 -4.92 -9.24 9.12
C GLU A 71 -5.77 -8.57 8.05
N GLN A 72 -5.49 -8.83 6.77
CA GLN A 72 -6.32 -8.33 5.65
C GLN A 72 -7.73 -8.92 5.67
N ARG A 73 -7.86 -10.24 5.90
CA ARG A 73 -9.17 -10.92 5.92
C ARG A 73 -10.06 -10.46 7.06
N TYR A 74 -9.48 -10.08 8.20
CA TYR A 74 -10.24 -9.65 9.37
C TYR A 74 -10.95 -8.31 9.15
N MET A 75 -10.45 -7.44 8.26
CA MET A 75 -10.91 -6.06 8.15
C MET A 75 -11.46 -5.66 6.77
N GLY A 76 -11.36 -6.54 5.77
CA GLY A 76 -12.01 -6.35 4.46
C GLY A 76 -11.42 -5.25 3.58
N THR A 77 -10.47 -4.45 4.08
CA THR A 77 -9.76 -3.41 3.33
C THR A 77 -8.31 -3.77 3.06
N LYS A 78 -7.76 -3.19 1.98
CA LYS A 78 -6.34 -3.30 1.69
C LYS A 78 -5.55 -2.53 2.72
N GLY A 79 -4.50 -3.15 3.26
CA GLY A 79 -3.61 -2.54 4.23
C GLY A 79 -2.15 -2.81 3.88
N TYR A 80 -1.31 -1.82 4.16
CA TYR A 80 0.14 -1.90 4.01
C TYR A 80 0.83 -1.49 5.29
N LEU A 81 1.91 -2.21 5.60
CA LEU A 81 2.85 -1.86 6.65
C LEU A 81 3.98 -1.06 6.00
N VAL A 82 4.21 0.13 6.51
CA VAL A 82 5.21 1.09 6.04
C VAL A 82 6.27 1.20 7.11
N GLU A 83 7.50 0.88 6.74
CA GLU A 83 8.68 1.14 7.58
C GLU A 83 9.12 2.59 7.41
N ILE A 84 9.30 3.28 8.53
CA ILE A 84 9.82 4.65 8.58
C ILE A 84 11.20 4.59 9.22
N LYS A 85 12.23 4.82 8.40
CA LYS A 85 13.62 4.80 8.86
C LYS A 85 13.88 5.96 9.80
N SER A 86 13.41 7.15 9.41
CA SER A 86 13.49 8.38 10.20
C SER A 86 12.29 9.27 9.90
N ILE A 87 11.79 9.98 10.90
CA ILE A 87 10.82 11.06 10.75
C ILE A 87 11.12 12.15 11.77
N THR A 88 11.17 13.40 11.30
CA THR A 88 11.35 14.57 12.16
C THR A 88 10.08 15.41 12.17
N LEU A 89 9.51 15.57 13.36
CA LEU A 89 8.30 16.33 13.62
C LEU A 89 8.67 17.62 14.36
N GLU A 90 8.09 18.73 13.92
CA GLU A 90 8.22 20.04 14.56
C GLU A 90 6.87 20.43 15.15
N ALA A 91 6.82 20.80 16.43
CA ALA A 91 5.58 21.26 17.04
C ALA A 91 5.16 22.60 16.42
N ALA A 92 3.98 22.64 15.77
CA ALA A 92 3.45 23.85 15.12
C ALA A 92 2.98 24.88 16.15
N GLU A 93 2.55 24.40 17.33
CA GLU A 93 2.10 25.18 18.48
C GLU A 93 2.70 24.64 19.79
N ASN A 94 2.40 25.29 20.92
CA ASN A 94 2.77 24.74 22.22
C ASN A 94 1.81 23.60 22.56
N ILE A 95 2.32 22.37 22.62
CA ILE A 95 1.52 21.17 22.85
C ILE A 95 1.62 20.81 24.33
N GLY A 96 0.46 20.63 24.97
CA GLY A 96 0.35 20.15 26.34
C GLY A 96 0.53 18.64 26.45
N LEU A 97 0.10 18.04 27.57
CA LEU A 97 0.18 16.58 27.79
C LEU A 97 -0.39 15.78 26.59
N PRO A 98 0.19 14.60 26.25
CA PRO A 98 1.11 13.80 27.05
C PRO A 98 2.59 14.22 26.96
N VAL A 99 3.00 14.96 25.93
CA VAL A 99 4.37 15.42 25.73
C VAL A 99 4.38 16.95 25.63
N GLN A 100 4.99 17.61 26.62
CA GLN A 100 5.11 19.07 26.62
C GLN A 100 6.16 19.51 25.61
N ASN A 101 5.71 19.88 24.41
CA ASN A 101 6.57 20.39 23.35
C ASN A 101 6.32 21.88 23.14
N LYS A 102 7.40 22.66 23.02
CA LYS A 102 7.31 24.07 22.68
C LYS A 102 7.18 24.23 21.17
N LYS A 103 6.50 25.28 20.73
CA LYS A 103 6.44 25.63 19.31
C LYS A 103 7.86 25.71 18.72
N GLY A 104 8.06 25.04 17.58
CA GLY A 104 9.34 24.96 16.87
C GLY A 104 10.30 23.89 17.40
N GLU A 105 9.95 23.19 18.48
CA GLU A 105 10.73 22.06 18.99
C GLU A 105 10.65 20.88 18.02
N LYS A 106 11.81 20.28 17.73
CA LYS A 106 11.94 19.18 16.78
C LYS A 106 12.20 17.87 17.51
N LEU A 107 11.43 16.85 17.15
CA LEU A 107 11.58 15.49 17.63
C LEU A 107 11.83 14.57 16.45
N THR A 108 12.88 13.75 16.54
CA THR A 108 13.23 12.79 15.50
C THR A 108 13.02 11.38 16.03
N PHE A 109 12.25 10.59 15.29
CA PHE A 109 11.96 9.20 15.59
C PHE A 109 12.58 8.32 14.51
N SER A 110 13.12 7.18 14.91
CA SER A 110 13.74 6.22 14.00
C SER A 110 13.15 4.83 14.18
N ASN A 111 13.16 4.02 13.13
CA ASN A 111 12.61 2.67 13.12
C ASN A 111 11.13 2.61 13.52
N ALA A 112 10.35 3.58 13.06
CA ALA A 112 8.91 3.60 13.27
C ALA A 112 8.20 2.71 12.24
N THR A 113 7.01 2.23 12.59
CA THR A 113 6.17 1.44 11.69
C THR A 113 4.79 2.05 11.64
N ILE A 114 4.29 2.28 10.44
CA ILE A 114 2.98 2.88 10.20
C ILE A 114 2.14 1.91 9.38
N THR A 115 0.93 1.64 9.85
CA THR A 115 -0.04 0.84 9.11
C THR A 115 -1.01 1.76 8.40
N ILE A 116 -0.96 1.79 7.07
CA ILE A 116 -1.91 2.53 6.24
C ILE A 116 -2.96 1.58 5.66
N ARG A 117 -4.19 2.08 5.50
CA ARG A 117 -5.32 1.32 4.96
C ARG A 117 -6.11 2.14 3.97
N GLU A 118 -6.63 1.47 2.95
CA GLU A 118 -7.57 2.07 2.03
C GLU A 118 -8.92 2.25 2.74
N LYS A 119 -9.53 3.42 2.59
CA LYS A 119 -10.86 3.69 3.12
C LYS A 119 -11.91 2.82 2.42
N ASN A 120 -12.83 2.27 3.21
CA ASN A 120 -13.94 1.44 2.71
C ASN A 120 -14.87 2.20 1.74
N ASP A 121 -15.10 3.48 2.02
CA ASP A 121 -16.05 4.33 1.32
C ASP A 121 -15.47 4.98 0.06
N LYS A 122 -14.14 5.02 -0.09
CA LYS A 122 -13.46 5.68 -1.21
C LYS A 122 -12.16 4.99 -1.61
N LYS A 123 -12.21 4.30 -2.75
CA LYS A 123 -11.05 3.68 -3.38
C LYS A 123 -9.98 4.74 -3.68
N GLY A 124 -8.73 4.46 -3.34
CA GLY A 124 -7.58 5.34 -3.51
C GLY A 124 -7.36 6.37 -2.39
N GLU A 125 -8.28 6.49 -1.43
CA GLU A 125 -8.02 7.28 -0.21
C GLU A 125 -7.41 6.39 0.88
N TRP A 126 -6.28 6.80 1.42
CA TRP A 126 -5.53 6.07 2.44
C TRP A 126 -5.58 6.79 3.78
N ILE A 127 -5.64 6.02 4.87
CA ILE A 127 -5.61 6.52 6.24
C ILE A 127 -4.61 5.75 7.08
N ILE A 128 -4.04 6.42 8.08
CA ILE A 128 -3.24 5.73 9.10
C ILE A 128 -4.19 5.07 10.09
N SER A 129 -3.98 3.78 10.30
CA SER A 129 -4.72 2.96 11.27
C SER A 129 -3.95 2.69 12.55
N ASN A 130 -2.62 2.66 12.48
CA ASN A 130 -1.74 2.44 13.63
C ASN A 130 -0.36 3.08 13.37
N ILE A 131 0.26 3.61 14.42
CA ILE A 131 1.65 4.07 14.44
C ILE A 131 2.34 3.43 15.64
N SER A 132 3.51 2.84 15.40
CA SER A 132 4.42 2.33 16.42
C SER A 132 5.79 2.99 16.28
N GLY A 133 6.48 3.22 17.40
CA GLY A 133 7.81 3.85 17.43
C GLY A 133 7.81 5.38 17.36
N VAL A 134 6.65 6.04 17.47
CA VAL A 134 6.52 7.50 17.55
C VAL A 134 5.77 7.87 18.84
N SER A 135 6.50 8.29 19.88
CA SER A 135 5.99 8.44 21.26
C SER A 135 5.36 9.80 21.58
N ILE A 136 4.73 10.45 20.60
CA ILE A 136 4.01 11.73 20.79
C ILE A 136 2.49 11.54 20.95
N LEU A 137 2.04 10.29 21.00
CA LEU A 137 0.64 9.86 21.08
C LEU A 137 0.37 9.09 22.37
#